data_AF-A0A7C0U8P3-F1
#
_entry.id   AF-A0A7C0U8P3-F1
#
_cell.length_a   1.000
_cell.length_b   1.000
_cell.length_c   1.000
_cell.angle_alpha   90.00
_cell.angle_beta   90.00
_cell.angle_gamma   90.00
#
_symmetry.space_group_name_H-M   'P 1'
#
loop_
_entity.id
_entity.type
_entity.pdbx_description
1 polymer ?
#
loop_
_entity_poly.entity_id
_entity_poly.type
_entity_poly.pdbx_seq_one_letter_code
_entity_poly.pdbx_strand_id
1 'polypeptide(L)'
;MMSEFLRQCETSRKLQNRSIPEALNAGLHSDIDLVSDRKLVVLTGCGDSYAVAQYGQWALLQEGINAVVLSASEVNRLSINQGCTVIGITASGRSLST
;
A
#
# COMPACT_ATOMS: atom_id res chain seq x y z
N MET A 1 3.63 -26.00 -24.28
CA MET A 1 4.20 -24.67 -24.56
C MET A 1 3.58 -23.70 -23.57
N MET A 2 4.39 -22.99 -22.77
CA MET A 2 3.87 -22.05 -21.77
C MET A 2 3.61 -20.68 -22.43
N SER A 3 2.52 -20.00 -22.07
CA SER A 3 2.22 -18.68 -22.61
C SER A 3 3.22 -17.64 -22.12
N GLU A 4 3.40 -16.58 -22.91
CA GLU A 4 4.29 -15.47 -22.55
C GLU A 4 3.88 -14.81 -21.23
N PHE A 5 2.57 -14.68 -20.99
CA PHE A 5 2.03 -14.17 -19.74
C PHE A 5 2.48 -15.01 -18.54
N LEU A 6 2.32 -16.34 -18.61
CA LEU A 6 2.71 -17.23 -17.52
C LEU A 6 4.22 -17.23 -17.28
N ARG A 7 5.02 -17.09 -18.34
CA ARG A 7 6.47 -16.93 -18.23
C ARG A 7 6.85 -15.65 -17.47
N GLN A 8 6.20 -14.53 -17.77
CA GLN A 8 6.43 -13.27 -17.05
C GLN A 8 6.01 -13.38 -15.58
N CYS A 9 4.88 -14.00 -15.27
CA CYS A 9 4.48 -14.26 -13.88
C CYS A 9 5.52 -15.10 -13.13
N GLU A 10 6.05 -16.15 -13.76
CA GLU A 10 7.08 -17.00 -13.14
C GLU A 10 8.38 -16.22 -12.90
N THR A 11 8.82 -15.42 -13.87
CA THR A 11 10.01 -14.56 -13.72
C THR A 11 9.82 -13.56 -12.59
N SER A 12 8.69 -12.85 -12.54
CA SER A 12 8.38 -11.89 -11.47
C SER A 12 8.34 -12.56 -10.09
N ARG A 13 7.81 -13.78 -10.00
CA ARG A 13 7.80 -14.55 -8.75
C ARG A 13 9.22 -14.90 -8.29
N LYS A 14 10.11 -15.31 -9.20
CA LYS A 14 11.52 -15.62 -8.88
C LYS A 14 12.30 -14.38 -8.42
N LEU A 15 11.97 -13.20 -8.94
CA LEU A 15 12.61 -11.94 -8.56
C LEU A 15 12.31 -11.52 -7.11
N GLN A 16 11.24 -12.03 -6.49
CA GLN A 16 10.85 -11.65 -5.12
C GLN A 16 11.92 -11.94 -4.07
N ASN A 17 12.73 -13.00 -4.25
CA ASN A 17 13.85 -13.33 -3.35
C ASN A 17 14.87 -12.18 -3.21
N ARG A 18 14.97 -11.34 -4.24
CA ARG A 18 15.85 -10.17 -4.26
C ARG A 18 15.09 -8.88 -3.97
N SER A 19 13.91 -8.69 -4.56
CA SER A 19 13.20 -7.41 -4.46
C SER A 19 12.62 -7.15 -3.07
N ILE A 20 12.22 -8.18 -2.31
CA ILE A 20 11.72 -8.03 -0.94
C ILE A 20 12.79 -7.46 0.00
N PRO A 21 13.98 -8.06 0.14
CA PRO A 21 15.02 -7.50 1.02
C PRO A 21 15.52 -6.14 0.53
N GLU A 22 15.59 -5.90 -0.78
CA GLU A 22 15.91 -4.58 -1.33
C GLU A 22 14.89 -3.52 -0.89
N ALA A 23 13.59 -3.81 -0.96
CA ALA A 23 12.54 -2.90 -0.52
C ALA A 23 12.59 -2.61 0.99
N LEU A 24 12.85 -3.63 1.81
CA LEU A 24 13.01 -3.45 3.26
C LEU A 24 14.21 -2.57 3.61
N ASN A 25 15.33 -2.75 2.91
CA ASN A 25 16.54 -1.96 3.16
C ASN A 25 16.43 -0.52 2.63
N ALA A 26 15.68 -0.30 1.56
CA ALA A 26 15.43 1.04 1.03
C ALA A 26 14.68 1.94 2.03
N GLY A 27 13.82 1.36 2.89
CA GLY A 27 13.03 2.10 3.89
C GLY A 27 13.81 2.58 5.12
N LEU A 28 15.08 2.20 5.28
CA LEU A 28 15.89 2.54 6.46
C LEU A 28 16.65 3.89 6.34
N HIS A 29 16.60 4.55 5.18
CA HIS A 29 17.46 5.69 4.87
C HIS A 29 16.67 6.90 4.34
N SER A 30 15.91 7.62 5.19
CA SER A 30 15.70 9.10 5.16
C SER A 30 14.35 9.52 5.77
N ASP A 31 14.38 10.60 6.55
CA ASP A 31 13.29 11.51 6.91
C ASP A 31 11.90 10.90 7.05
N ILE A 32 11.68 10.24 8.19
CA ILE A 32 10.37 9.76 8.60
C ILE A 32 9.60 10.96 9.19
N ASP A 33 8.69 11.54 8.39
CA ASP A 33 7.62 12.36 8.97
C ASP A 33 6.73 11.43 9.80
N LEU A 34 6.80 11.61 11.12
CA LEU A 34 6.05 10.78 12.06
C LEU A 34 4.54 10.96 11.82
N VAL A 35 3.87 9.84 11.55
CA VAL A 35 2.40 9.76 11.47
C VAL A 35 1.76 9.93 12.86
N SER A 36 2.56 10.06 13.93
CA SER A 36 2.13 10.05 15.34
C SER A 36 1.14 11.15 15.72
N ASP A 37 1.13 12.29 15.01
CA ASP A 37 0.23 13.41 15.31
C ASP A 37 -1.12 13.32 14.57
N ARG A 38 -1.36 12.25 13.80
CA ARG A 38 -2.53 12.11 12.93
C ARG A 38 -3.59 11.24 13.58
N LYS A 39 -4.87 11.65 13.46
CA LYS A 39 -6.01 10.96 14.09
C LYS A 39 -6.46 9.71 13.33
N LEU A 40 -6.19 9.66 12.02
CA LEU A 40 -6.61 8.57 11.14
C LEU A 40 -5.67 8.46 9.93
N VAL A 41 -5.21 7.24 9.66
CA VAL A 41 -4.57 6.86 8.39
C VAL A 41 -5.60 6.19 7.50
N VAL A 42 -5.72 6.64 6.26
CA VAL A 42 -6.61 6.08 5.25
C VAL A 42 -5.73 5.47 4.16
N LEU A 43 -5.78 4.16 3.99
CA LEU A 43 -5.09 3.46 2.90
C LEU A 43 -6.07 3.19 1.76
N THR A 44 -5.61 3.37 0.53
CA THR A 44 -6.40 3.07 -0.66
C THR A 44 -5.54 2.45 -1.77
N GLY A 45 -6.17 1.67 -2.64
CA GLY A 45 -5.54 0.92 -3.71
C GLY A 45 -6.58 0.19 -4.55
N CYS A 46 -6.14 -0.44 -5.64
CA CYS A 46 -7.00 -1.24 -6.51
C CYS A 46 -6.38 -2.61 -6.77
N GLY A 47 -7.20 -3.68 -6.83
CA GLY A 47 -6.75 -5.05 -7.06
C GLY A 47 -5.75 -5.51 -5.99
N ASP A 48 -4.59 -6.02 -6.41
CA ASP A 48 -3.54 -6.47 -5.49
C ASP A 48 -3.05 -5.36 -4.56
N SER A 49 -3.01 -4.10 -5.02
CA SER A 49 -2.65 -2.97 -4.17
C SER A 49 -3.68 -2.70 -3.07
N TYR A 50 -4.95 -3.06 -3.27
CA TYR A 50 -5.95 -3.01 -2.21
C TYR A 50 -5.71 -4.08 -1.15
N ALA A 51 -5.31 -5.30 -1.56
CA ALA A 51 -4.91 -6.34 -0.60
C ALA A 51 -3.68 -5.93 0.22
N VAL A 52 -2.71 -5.25 -0.42
CA VAL A 52 -1.57 -4.65 0.29
C VAL A 52 -2.02 -3.56 1.26
N ALA A 53 -3.01 -2.73 0.89
CA ALA A 53 -3.59 -1.73 1.79
C ALA A 53 -4.20 -2.36 3.04
N GLN A 54 -4.93 -3.48 2.89
CA GLN A 54 -5.50 -4.23 4.02
C GLN A 54 -4.41 -4.78 4.96
N TYR A 55 -3.31 -5.28 4.40
CA TYR A 55 -2.17 -5.70 5.20
C TYR A 55 -1.54 -4.51 5.96
N GLY A 56 -1.37 -3.36 5.29
CA GLY A 56 -0.87 -2.14 5.90
C GLY A 56 -1.76 -1.63 7.04
N GLN A 57 -3.09 -1.70 6.88
CA GLN A 57 -4.04 -1.38 7.96
C GLN A 57 -3.81 -2.27 9.18
N TRP A 58 -3.75 -3.58 8.98
CA TRP A 58 -3.50 -4.51 10.07
C TRP A 58 -2.19 -4.17 10.79
N ALA A 59 -1.10 -3.96 10.05
CA ALA A 59 0.21 -3.63 10.62
C ALA A 59 0.19 -2.34 11.43
N LEU A 60 -0.43 -1.26 10.91
CA LEU A 60 -0.54 0.02 11.63
C LEU A 60 -1.39 -0.10 12.90
N LEU A 61 -2.48 -0.87 12.85
CA LEU A 61 -3.32 -1.13 14.02
C LEU A 61 -2.57 -1.90 15.12
N GLN A 62 -1.66 -2.82 14.76
CA GLN A 62 -0.80 -3.50 15.75
C GLN A 62 0.10 -2.52 16.51
N GLU A 63 0.51 -1.43 15.87
CA GLU A 63 1.32 -0.36 16.47
C GLU A 63 0.50 0.73 17.15
N GLY A 64 -0.83 0.54 17.30
CA GLY A 64 -1.74 1.53 17.92
C GLY A 64 -2.07 2.73 17.02
N ILE A 65 -1.70 2.69 15.74
CA ILE A 65 -2.02 3.74 14.77
C ILE A 65 -3.40 3.46 14.19
N ASN A 66 -4.33 4.40 14.40
CA ASN A 66 -5.69 4.26 13.89
C ASN A 66 -5.71 4.30 12.34
N ALA A 67 -6.08 3.19 11.71
CA ALA A 67 -6.03 3.04 10.26
C ALA A 67 -7.29 2.39 9.67
N VAL A 68 -7.71 2.86 8.49
CA VAL A 68 -8.81 2.29 7.70
C VAL A 68 -8.39 2.08 6.26
N VAL A 69 -9.01 1.12 5.59
CA VAL A 69 -8.84 0.87 4.15
C VAL A 69 -10.13 1.19 3.43
N LEU A 70 -10.03 1.95 2.34
CA LEU A 70 -11.15 2.32 1.50
C LEU A 70 -10.85 2.02 0.04
N SER A 71 -11.78 1.36 -0.63
CA SER A 71 -11.73 1.30 -2.09
C SER A 71 -12.12 2.66 -2.70
N ALA A 72 -11.83 2.88 -3.98
CA ALA A 72 -12.14 4.14 -4.66
C ALA A 72 -13.62 4.57 -4.50
N SER A 73 -14.54 3.60 -4.52
CA SER A 73 -15.98 3.87 -4.37
C SER A 73 -16.40 4.15 -2.92
N GLU A 74 -15.53 3.88 -1.95
CA GLU A 74 -15.79 4.03 -0.52
C GLU A 74 -15.19 5.30 0.07
N VAL A 75 -14.28 5.96 -0.63
CA VAL A 75 -13.66 7.23 -0.20
C VAL A 75 -14.72 8.27 0.17
N ASN A 76 -15.82 8.34 -0.58
CA ASN A 76 -16.92 9.27 -0.33
C ASN A 76 -17.75 8.95 0.94
N ARG A 77 -17.53 7.81 1.58
CA ARG A 77 -18.23 7.41 2.82
C ARG A 77 -17.60 8.00 4.08
N LEU A 78 -16.41 8.60 3.96
CA LEU A 78 -15.65 9.17 5.07
C LEU A 78 -15.31 10.64 4.81
N SER A 79 -15.53 11.48 5.83
CA SER A 79 -15.12 12.88 5.79
C SER A 79 -13.60 12.98 6.00
N ILE A 80 -12.85 13.00 4.91
CA ILE A 80 -11.40 13.24 4.93
C ILE A 80 -11.14 14.72 5.24
N ASN A 81 -10.36 14.99 6.27
CA ASN A 81 -10.01 16.34 6.71
C ASN A 81 -8.50 16.43 7.05
N GLN A 82 -8.05 17.60 7.51
CA GLN A 82 -6.63 17.87 7.82
C GLN A 82 -6.03 16.96 8.91
N GLY A 83 -6.86 16.29 9.73
CA GLY A 83 -6.44 15.30 10.71
C GLY A 83 -6.20 13.90 10.14
N CYS A 84 -6.50 13.68 8.86
CA CYS A 84 -6.33 12.40 8.17
C CYS A 84 -5.05 12.41 7.33
N THR A 85 -4.37 11.26 7.23
CA THR A 85 -3.32 11.00 6.24
C THR A 85 -3.84 9.99 5.24
N VAL A 86 -3.76 10.29 3.94
CA VAL A 86 -4.20 9.39 2.88
C VAL A 86 -2.98 8.80 2.18
N ILE A 87 -2.89 7.47 2.13
CA ILE A 87 -1.80 6.73 1.50
C ILE A 87 -2.37 5.93 0.33
N GLY A 88 -2.07 6.39 -0.89
CA GLY A 88 -2.40 5.68 -2.13
C GLY A 88 -1.34 4.63 -2.46
N ILE A 89 -1.75 3.37 -2.62
CA ILE A 89 -0.88 2.24 -2.93
C ILE A 89 -1.06 1.86 -4.38
N THR A 90 0.00 2.00 -5.18
CA THR A 90 -0.03 1.67 -6.60
C THR A 90 1.34 1.21 -7.09
N ALA A 91 1.37 0.11 -7.85
CA ALA A 91 2.59 -0.35 -8.51
C ALA A 91 2.98 0.53 -9.71
N SER A 92 2.01 1.19 -10.36
CA SER A 92 2.23 1.91 -11.62
C SER A 92 2.34 3.42 -11.47
N GLY A 93 1.95 3.97 -10.31
CA GLY A 93 1.84 5.42 -10.10
C GLY A 93 0.73 6.10 -10.90
N ARG A 94 -0.08 5.34 -11.67
CA ARG A 94 -1.00 5.88 -12.69
C ARG A 94 -2.40 5.25 -12.64
N SER A 95 -2.72 4.54 -11.56
CA SER A 95 -4.05 3.97 -11.37
C SER A 95 -5.05 5.12 -11.18
N LEU A 96 -6.03 5.26 -12.08
CA LEU A 96 -7.11 6.23 -11.92
C LEU A 96 -8.05 5.87 -10.77
N SER A 97 -8.06 4.60 -10.38
CA SER A 97 -8.89 4.05 -9.31
C SER A 97 -8.18 4.04 -7.95
N THR A 98 -7.06 4.74 -7.80
CA THR A 98 -6.28 4.85 -6.56
C THR A 98 -5.96 6.30 -6.31
#